data_AF-A0A1A7C8X9-F1
#
_entry.id   AF-A0A1A7C8X9-F1
#
_cell.length_a   1.000
_cell.length_b   1.000
_cell.length_c   1.000
_cell.angle_alpha   90.00
_cell.angle_beta   90.00
_cell.angle_gamma   90.00
#
_symmetry.space_group_name_H-M   'P 1'
#
loop_
_entity.id
_entity.type
_entity.pdbx_description
1 polymer ?
#
loop_
_entity_poly.entity_id
_entity_poly.type
_entity_poly.pdbx_seq_one_letter_code
_entity_poly.pdbx_strand_id
1 'polypeptide(L)'
;MRLHKFLPLLWLLAAGTAKAELACGDLLAKLKHTPGYLVFQGCKQEMALQDQPFVARYRVEGKQARQAEAYLRRSYGLPELKRYCCAWDSTPHFWRDRRTGIGYMLVMASGETQVRTRVAWPQIDHFELKVSAYAQDP
;
A
#
# COMPACT_ATOMS: atom_id res chain seq x y z
N MET A 1 -47.18 11.71 49.52
CA MET A 1 -46.40 12.95 49.24
C MET A 1 -44.95 12.66 49.58
N ARG A 2 -43.90 12.85 48.78
CA ARG A 2 -43.61 13.44 47.47
C ARG A 2 -42.33 12.71 47.01
N LEU A 3 -42.34 12.07 45.85
CA LEU A 3 -41.87 12.58 44.55
C LEU A 3 -40.34 12.38 44.34
N HIS A 4 -40.08 11.57 43.32
CA HIS A 4 -38.83 11.17 42.67
C HIS A 4 -37.71 12.22 42.60
N LYS A 5 -36.47 11.75 42.66
CA LYS A 5 -35.41 12.19 41.73
C LYS A 5 -34.52 11.01 41.32
N PHE A 6 -34.83 10.46 40.14
CA PHE A 6 -33.85 9.81 39.29
C PHE A 6 -32.72 10.81 39.00
N LEU A 7 -31.45 10.39 39.08
CA LEU A 7 -30.36 11.10 38.42
C LEU A 7 -29.45 10.08 37.73
N PRO A 8 -29.19 10.23 36.42
CA PRO A 8 -28.77 9.12 35.57
C PRO A 8 -27.26 8.90 35.57
N LEU A 9 -26.93 7.64 35.33
CA LEU A 9 -25.66 7.11 34.86
C LEU A 9 -25.25 7.82 33.55
N LEU A 10 -24.12 8.54 33.54
CA LEU A 10 -23.43 8.90 32.29
C LEU A 10 -21.95 9.21 32.55
N TRP A 11 -21.14 8.18 32.77
CA TRP A 11 -19.69 8.30 32.62
C TRP A 11 -19.37 8.28 31.11
N LEU A 12 -18.97 9.44 30.60
CA LEU A 12 -18.48 9.64 29.24
C LEU A 12 -17.24 8.76 29.02
N LEU A 13 -17.41 7.66 28.28
CA LEU A 13 -16.31 6.96 27.62
C LEU A 13 -15.77 7.90 26.53
N ALA A 14 -14.73 8.67 26.87
CA ALA A 14 -13.89 9.31 25.88
C ALA A 14 -13.15 8.19 25.10
N ALA A 15 -13.78 7.67 24.05
CA ALA A 15 -13.13 6.82 23.08
C ALA A 15 -12.14 7.68 22.28
N GLY A 16 -10.95 7.90 22.85
CA GLY A 16 -9.81 8.42 22.10
C GLY A 16 -9.52 7.44 20.98
N THR A 17 -9.86 7.80 19.75
CA THR A 17 -9.42 7.06 18.58
C THR A 17 -7.91 7.25 18.49
N ALA A 18 -7.15 6.24 18.93
CA ALA A 18 -5.72 6.18 18.69
C ALA A 18 -5.51 6.21 17.17
N LYS A 19 -5.19 7.38 16.64
CA LYS A 19 -4.85 7.55 15.23
C LYS A 19 -3.50 6.87 15.07
N ALA A 20 -3.48 5.73 14.35
CA ALA A 20 -2.24 5.00 14.12
C ALA A 20 -1.22 5.96 13.51
N GLU A 21 -0.11 6.17 14.21
CA GLU A 21 0.97 7.02 13.74
C GLU A 21 1.63 6.35 12.54
N LEU A 22 1.67 7.06 11.41
CA LEU A 22 2.30 6.55 10.21
C LEU A 22 3.82 6.51 10.44
N ALA A 23 4.38 5.31 10.40
CA ALA A 23 5.80 5.08 10.60
C ALA A 23 6.32 4.08 9.57
N CYS A 24 7.62 4.14 9.31
CA CYS A 24 8.26 3.21 8.39
C CYS A 24 8.10 1.74 8.83
N GLY A 25 8.16 0.85 7.85
CA GLY A 25 8.06 -0.60 8.04
C GLY A 25 7.43 -1.25 6.81
N ASP A 26 7.03 -2.52 6.96
CA ASP A 26 6.24 -3.21 5.94
C ASP A 26 4.83 -2.61 5.93
N LEU A 27 4.58 -1.70 4.99
CA LEU A 27 3.31 -0.99 4.86
C LEU A 27 2.18 -1.92 4.41
N LEU A 28 2.46 -2.95 3.61
CA LEU A 28 1.43 -3.89 3.18
C LEU A 28 1.02 -4.83 4.31
N ALA A 29 1.97 -5.31 5.11
CA ALA A 29 1.69 -6.17 6.26
C ALA A 29 0.81 -5.48 7.32
N LYS A 30 0.92 -4.15 7.44
CA LYS A 30 0.04 -3.34 8.32
C LYS A 30 -1.40 -3.22 7.81
N LEU A 31 -1.64 -3.42 6.51
CA LEU A 31 -2.94 -3.24 5.87
C LEU A 31 -3.72 -4.56 5.75
N LYS A 32 -3.06 -5.61 5.25
CA LYS A 32 -3.65 -6.92 4.96
C LYS A 32 -2.58 -8.01 5.04
N HIS A 33 -3.01 -9.26 4.96
CA HIS A 33 -2.08 -10.37 4.73
C HIS A 33 -1.29 -10.11 3.44
N THR A 34 0.02 -9.96 3.59
CA THR A 34 0.96 -9.77 2.48
C THR A 34 1.46 -11.14 2.02
N PRO A 35 1.18 -11.54 0.78
CA PRO A 35 1.66 -12.80 0.25
C PRO A 35 3.19 -12.89 0.27
N GLY A 36 3.74 -14.07 0.59
CA GLY A 36 5.19 -14.28 0.71
C GLY A 36 6.02 -14.04 -0.56
N TYR A 37 5.39 -13.92 -1.74
CA TYR A 37 6.07 -13.55 -2.98
C TYR A 37 6.28 -12.03 -3.15
N LEU A 38 5.73 -11.21 -2.26
CA LEU A 38 6.02 -9.78 -2.14
C LEU A 38 7.08 -9.59 -1.06
N VAL A 39 8.36 -9.70 -1.43
CA VAL A 39 9.47 -9.70 -0.48
C VAL A 39 9.83 -8.28 -0.10
N PHE A 40 9.47 -7.86 1.11
CA PHE A 40 9.82 -6.54 1.66
C PHE A 40 11.34 -6.31 1.64
N GLN A 41 11.77 -5.20 1.05
CA GLN A 41 13.18 -4.82 0.91
C GLN A 41 13.59 -3.72 1.89
N GLY A 42 12.63 -3.08 2.54
CA GLY A 42 12.88 -1.96 3.45
C GLY A 42 11.94 -0.79 3.21
N CYS A 43 12.03 0.18 4.11
CA CYS A 43 11.26 1.41 4.09
C CYS A 43 12.15 2.59 4.46
N LYS A 44 11.95 3.73 3.81
CA LYS A 44 12.53 5.02 4.22
C LYS A 44 11.52 6.16 4.09
N GLN A 45 11.68 7.22 4.86
CA GLN A 45 10.95 8.46 4.66
C GLN A 45 11.70 9.34 3.67
N GLU A 46 11.03 9.79 2.60
CA GLU A 46 11.65 10.63 1.57
C GLU A 46 11.63 12.10 1.97
N MET A 47 12.56 12.50 2.84
CA MET A 47 12.61 13.83 3.46
C MET A 47 12.80 14.98 2.45
N ALA A 48 13.27 14.68 1.24
CA ALA A 48 13.47 15.67 0.18
C ALA A 48 12.19 16.01 -0.60
N LEU A 49 11.10 15.25 -0.43
CA LEU A 49 9.81 15.52 -1.07
C LEU A 49 8.93 16.38 -0.16
N GLN A 50 8.09 17.23 -0.75
CA GLN A 50 7.21 18.15 -0.02
C GLN A 50 6.36 17.44 1.05
N ASP A 51 5.72 16.33 0.69
CA ASP A 51 4.84 15.57 1.59
C ASP A 51 5.55 14.50 2.41
N GLN A 52 6.88 14.41 2.25
CA GLN A 52 7.78 13.52 3.00
C GLN A 52 7.23 12.09 3.21
N PRO A 53 6.81 11.39 2.14
CA PRO A 53 6.10 10.12 2.27
C PRO A 53 7.01 9.02 2.82
N PHE A 54 6.41 8.04 3.48
CA PHE A 54 7.06 6.80 3.86
C PHE A 54 7.00 5.82 2.69
N VAL A 55 8.15 5.44 2.14
CA VAL A 55 8.25 4.62 0.94
C VAL A 55 8.79 3.25 1.30
N ALA A 56 7.92 2.24 1.21
CA ALA A 56 8.27 0.84 1.28
C ALA A 56 8.53 0.26 -0.12
N ARG A 57 9.55 -0.59 -0.22
CA ARG A 57 9.89 -1.32 -1.46
C ARG A 57 9.76 -2.81 -1.26
N TYR A 58 9.29 -3.49 -2.30
CA TYR A 58 9.13 -4.94 -2.33
C TYR A 58 9.69 -5.48 -3.64
N ARG A 59 10.28 -6.67 -3.59
CA ARG A 59 10.74 -7.42 -4.75
C ARG A 59 9.75 -8.54 -5.04
N VAL A 60 9.46 -8.75 -6.33
CA VAL A 60 8.63 -9.85 -6.83
C VAL A 60 9.40 -10.54 -7.94
N GLU A 61 9.69 -11.84 -7.84
CA GLU A 61 10.37 -12.51 -8.95
C GLU A 61 9.44 -12.59 -10.18
N GLY A 62 10.01 -12.59 -11.39
CA GLY A 62 9.21 -12.58 -12.62
C GLY A 62 8.20 -13.73 -12.72
N LYS A 63 8.52 -14.88 -12.12
CA LYS A 63 7.63 -16.06 -12.11
C LYS A 63 6.34 -15.83 -11.29
N GLN A 64 6.37 -14.94 -10.28
CA GLN A 64 5.18 -14.57 -9.49
C GLN A 64 4.57 -13.22 -9.92
N ALA A 65 5.13 -12.53 -10.92
CA ALA A 65 4.67 -11.19 -11.31
C ALA A 65 3.17 -11.13 -11.67
N ARG A 66 2.65 -12.13 -12.38
CA ARG A 66 1.20 -12.22 -12.68
C ARG A 66 0.35 -12.39 -11.42
N GLN A 67 0.84 -13.17 -10.46
CA GLN A 67 0.15 -13.40 -9.19
C GLN A 67 0.13 -12.12 -8.34
N ALA A 68 1.26 -11.41 -8.28
CA ALA A 68 1.39 -10.14 -7.59
C ALA A 68 0.51 -9.05 -8.21
N GLU A 69 0.52 -8.88 -9.53
CA GLU A 69 -0.38 -7.96 -10.21
C GLU A 69 -1.84 -8.27 -9.85
N ALA A 70 -2.26 -9.52 -9.96
CA ALA A 70 -3.63 -9.92 -9.67
C ALA A 70 -4.02 -9.65 -8.20
N TYR A 71 -3.10 -9.84 -7.25
CA TYR A 71 -3.32 -9.50 -5.84
C TYR A 71 -3.46 -7.99 -5.63
N LEU A 72 -2.57 -7.19 -6.21
CA LEU A 72 -2.58 -5.72 -6.05
C LEU A 72 -3.81 -5.09 -6.69
N ARG A 73 -4.24 -5.61 -7.84
CA ARG A 73 -5.50 -5.25 -8.49
C ARG A 73 -6.70 -5.48 -7.58
N ARG A 74 -6.83 -6.70 -7.04
CA ARG A 74 -7.97 -7.07 -6.18
C ARG A 74 -7.96 -6.35 -4.84
N SER A 75 -6.78 -6.12 -4.27
CA SER A 75 -6.65 -5.58 -2.91
C SER A 75 -6.70 -4.06 -2.88
N TYR A 76 -6.14 -3.42 -3.90
CA TYR A 76 -5.87 -1.98 -3.90
C TYR A 76 -6.30 -1.27 -5.19
N GLY A 77 -6.84 -1.97 -6.19
CA GLY A 77 -7.31 -1.35 -7.42
C GLY A 77 -6.20 -0.96 -8.41
N LEU A 78 -4.97 -1.44 -8.21
CA LEU A 78 -3.84 -1.17 -9.12
C LEU A 78 -4.23 -1.47 -10.57
N PRO A 79 -3.88 -0.64 -11.57
CA PRO A 79 -4.13 -0.98 -12.97
C PRO A 79 -3.27 -2.16 -13.44
N GLU A 80 -3.68 -2.76 -14.55
CA GLU A 80 -2.86 -3.74 -15.26
C GLU A 80 -1.54 -3.13 -15.73
N LEU A 81 -0.44 -3.89 -15.57
CA LEU A 81 0.86 -3.48 -16.08
C LEU A 81 0.84 -3.39 -17.60
N LYS A 82 1.22 -2.25 -18.13
CA LYS A 82 1.38 -2.03 -19.56
C LYS A 82 2.86 -2.01 -19.88
N ARG A 83 3.19 -2.45 -21.10
CA ARG A 83 4.54 -2.28 -21.62
C ARG A 83 4.66 -0.86 -22.17
N TYR A 84 5.58 -0.08 -21.62
CA TYR A 84 5.95 1.24 -22.12
C TYR A 84 7.44 1.25 -22.46
N CYS A 85 7.78 1.50 -23.73
CA CYS A 85 9.11 1.26 -24.32
C CYS A 85 9.60 -0.17 -24.06
N CYS A 86 10.25 -0.31 -22.92
CA CYS A 86 11.28 -1.26 -22.58
C CYS A 86 11.07 -1.83 -21.18
N ALA A 87 10.08 -1.31 -20.44
CA ALA A 87 9.67 -1.80 -19.14
C ALA A 87 8.17 -2.11 -19.13
N TRP A 88 7.78 -2.86 -18.11
CA TRP A 88 6.39 -3.02 -17.69
C TRP A 88 6.13 -2.18 -16.45
N ASP A 89 5.05 -1.40 -16.43
CA ASP A 89 4.60 -0.67 -15.23
C ASP A 89 3.08 -0.56 -15.15
N SER A 90 2.56 -0.34 -13.94
CA SER A 90 1.11 -0.23 -13.67
C SER A 90 0.51 1.16 -13.87
N THR A 91 1.31 2.18 -14.22
CA THR A 91 1.04 3.58 -13.89
C THR A 91 0.86 3.80 -12.35
N PRO A 92 1.23 4.97 -11.79
CA PRO A 92 0.92 5.25 -10.39
C PRO A 92 -0.57 5.20 -10.08
N HIS A 93 -0.92 4.50 -9.01
CA HIS A 93 -2.29 4.35 -8.54
C HIS A 93 -2.43 4.80 -7.09
N PHE A 94 -3.39 5.68 -6.84
CA PHE A 94 -3.72 6.11 -5.49
C PHE A 94 -4.87 5.27 -4.92
N TRP A 95 -4.66 4.76 -3.70
CA TRP A 95 -5.64 4.03 -2.91
C TRP A 95 -5.70 4.61 -1.50
N ARG A 96 -6.89 4.70 -0.92
CA ARG A 96 -7.10 5.22 0.43
C ARG A 96 -7.63 4.13 1.35
N ASP A 97 -6.96 3.93 2.48
CA ASP A 97 -7.47 3.05 3.53
C ASP A 97 -8.68 3.70 4.20
N ARG A 98 -9.86 3.10 4.02
CA ARG A 98 -11.11 3.62 4.61
C ARG A 98 -11.12 3.58 6.14
N ARG A 99 -10.32 2.71 6.77
CA ARG A 99 -10.27 2.57 8.23
C ARG A 99 -9.44 3.66 8.90
N THR A 100 -8.28 3.98 8.32
CA THR A 100 -7.32 4.91 8.91
C THR A 100 -7.32 6.29 8.24
N GLY A 101 -7.89 6.39 7.04
CA GLY A 101 -7.84 7.59 6.20
C GLY A 101 -6.52 7.79 5.45
N ILE A 102 -5.50 6.97 5.72
CA ILE A 102 -4.15 7.11 5.13
C ILE A 102 -4.20 6.84 3.63
N GLY A 103 -3.56 7.73 2.86
CA GLY A 103 -3.39 7.62 1.42
C GLY A 103 -2.15 6.83 1.05
N TYR A 104 -2.26 5.97 0.03
CA TYR A 104 -1.18 5.15 -0.49
C TYR A 104 -1.06 5.33 -1.99
N MET A 105 0.15 5.56 -2.48
CA MET A 105 0.48 5.49 -3.90
C MET A 105 1.23 4.19 -4.17
N LEU A 106 0.72 3.39 -5.11
CA LEU A 106 1.29 2.11 -5.50
C LEU A 106 1.77 2.17 -6.95
N VAL A 107 2.97 1.64 -7.20
CA VAL A 107 3.52 1.41 -8.54
C VAL A 107 4.22 0.07 -8.54
N MET A 108 3.83 -0.83 -9.44
CA MET A 108 4.61 -2.03 -9.74
C MET A 108 5.27 -1.86 -11.10
N ALA A 109 6.58 -2.09 -11.18
CA ALA A 109 7.34 -1.95 -12.41
C ALA A 109 8.44 -3.01 -12.54
N SER A 110 8.91 -3.24 -13.75
CA SER A 110 10.17 -3.94 -14.01
C SER A 110 11.27 -2.93 -14.35
N GLY A 111 12.53 -3.35 -14.22
CA GLY A 111 13.61 -2.69 -14.94
C GLY A 111 13.47 -2.85 -16.46
N GLU A 112 14.42 -2.29 -17.21
CA GLU A 112 14.46 -2.49 -18.66
C GLU A 112 14.58 -3.98 -19.02
N THR A 113 13.79 -4.41 -20.00
CA THR A 113 13.71 -5.80 -20.44
C THR A 113 13.27 -5.95 -21.89
N GLN A 114 13.88 -6.93 -22.55
CA GLN A 114 13.48 -7.39 -23.88
C GLN A 114 12.19 -8.22 -23.86
N VAL A 115 11.68 -8.63 -22.69
CA VAL A 115 10.47 -9.46 -22.56
C VAL A 115 9.22 -8.66 -22.94
N ARG A 116 8.62 -8.96 -24.09
CA ARG A 116 7.49 -8.21 -24.67
C ARG A 116 6.11 -8.77 -24.36
N THR A 117 6.01 -9.96 -23.78
CA THR A 117 4.72 -10.60 -23.49
C THR A 117 4.59 -11.00 -22.01
N ARG A 118 3.35 -10.97 -21.50
CA ARG A 118 3.02 -11.34 -20.11
C ARG A 118 3.31 -12.79 -19.78
N VAL A 119 3.19 -13.68 -20.77
CA VAL A 119 3.49 -15.11 -20.61
C VAL A 119 4.98 -15.37 -20.38
N ALA A 120 5.85 -14.47 -20.87
CA ALA A 120 7.30 -14.57 -20.74
C ALA A 120 7.86 -13.81 -19.52
N TRP A 121 7.02 -13.22 -18.68
CA TRP A 121 7.45 -12.59 -17.41
C TRP A 121 8.33 -13.45 -16.51
N PRO A 122 8.22 -14.80 -16.46
CA PRO A 122 9.17 -15.62 -15.71
C PRO A 122 10.65 -15.45 -16.12
N GLN A 123 10.94 -14.87 -17.30
CA GLN A 123 12.29 -14.57 -17.77
C GLN A 123 12.83 -13.22 -17.24
N ILE A 124 11.98 -12.38 -16.66
CA ILE A 124 12.38 -11.14 -16.01
C ILE A 124 12.87 -11.50 -14.61
N ASP A 125 14.07 -11.08 -14.23
CA ASP A 125 14.65 -11.38 -12.91
C ASP A 125 13.69 -10.99 -11.77
N HIS A 126 13.23 -9.75 -11.78
CA HIS A 126 12.24 -9.28 -10.83
C HIS A 126 11.47 -8.04 -11.30
N PHE A 127 10.40 -7.78 -10.58
CA PHE A 127 9.64 -6.54 -10.54
C PHE A 127 9.84 -5.90 -9.18
N GLU A 128 9.77 -4.58 -9.15
CA GLU A 128 9.73 -3.78 -7.94
C GLU A 128 8.31 -3.27 -7.73
N LEU A 129 7.83 -3.38 -6.49
CA LEU A 129 6.65 -2.67 -6.02
C LEU A 129 7.11 -1.56 -5.08
N LYS A 130 6.69 -0.34 -5.38
CA LYS A 130 6.85 0.82 -4.51
C LYS A 130 5.50 1.18 -3.91
N VAL A 131 5.45 1.32 -2.59
CA VAL A 131 4.27 1.77 -1.84
C VAL A 131 4.66 2.99 -1.04
N SER A 132 4.10 4.15 -1.38
CA SER A 132 4.29 5.40 -0.66
C SER A 132 3.07 5.69 0.20
N ALA A 133 3.24 5.83 1.51
CA ALA A 133 2.17 6.26 2.42
C ALA A 133 2.34 7.74 2.79
N TYR A 134 1.23 8.47 2.78
CA TYR A 134 1.18 9.90 3.05
C TYR A 134 0.44 10.16 4.36
N ALA A 135 1.05 10.96 5.24
CA ALA A 135 0.43 11.36 6.51
C ALA A 135 -0.70 12.38 6.32
N GLN A 136 -0.71 13.07 5.18
CA GLN A 136 -1.69 14.09 4.76
C GLN A 136 -2.12 13.81 3.32
N ASP A 137 -3.24 14.39 2.87
CA ASP A 137 -3.70 14.23 1.49
C ASP A 137 -2.78 15.03 0.54
N PRO A 138 -2.24 14.41 -0.52
CA PRO A 138 -1.43 15.10 -1.51
C PRO A 138 -2.25 16.04 -2.39
#